data_AF-A0A7W7PWF0-F1
#
_entry.id   AF-A0A7W7PWF0-F1
#
_cell.length_a   1.000
_cell.length_b   1.000
_cell.length_c   1.000
_cell.angle_alpha   90.00
_cell.angle_beta   90.00
_cell.angle_gamma   90.00
#
_symmetry.space_group_name_H-M   'P 1'
#
loop_
_entity.id
_entity.type
_entity.pdbx_description
1 polymer ?
#
loop_
_entity_poly.entity_id
_entity_poly.type
_entity_poly.pdbx_seq_one_letter_code
_entity_poly.pdbx_strand_id
1 'polypeptide(L)'
;MLTVTGSFDDGATYTVQITGRAARPVIGSYRAAALVELHLGESVSLSPTGPVKTVAGDDTASVLAVLQTFTNVIETSGEVLKRTRVPEN
;
A
#
# COMPACT_ATOMS: atom_id res chain seq x y z
N MET A 1 3.52 -4.28 -10.20
CA MET A 1 3.75 -4.85 -8.84
C MET A 1 4.57 -3.86 -8.06
N LEU A 2 4.22 -3.60 -6.80
CA LEU A 2 4.85 -2.55 -5.99
C LEU A 2 5.46 -3.17 -4.73
N THR A 3 6.75 -2.95 -4.50
CA THR A 3 7.42 -3.34 -3.26
C THR A 3 7.34 -2.18 -2.27
N VAL A 4 7.00 -2.48 -1.03
CA VAL A 4 6.84 -1.52 0.07
C VAL A 4 7.68 -2.00 1.24
N THR A 5 8.57 -1.13 1.72
CA THR A 5 9.31 -1.34 2.96
C THR A 5 8.81 -0.35 3.98
N GLY A 6 8.50 -0.84 5.18
CA GLY A 6 8.00 -0.02 6.27
C GLY A 6 8.30 -0.62 7.63
N SER A 7 7.74 -0.01 8.65
CA SER A 7 7.79 -0.50 10.02
C SER A 7 6.40 -0.42 10.67
N PHE A 8 6.09 -1.40 11.52
CA PHE A 8 4.93 -1.33 12.41
C PHE A 8 5.21 -0.38 13.58
N ASP A 9 4.15 -0.01 14.31
CA ASP A 9 4.24 0.85 15.50
C ASP A 9 5.14 0.23 16.60
N ASP A 10 5.22 -1.11 16.65
CA ASP A 10 6.12 -1.83 17.55
C ASP A 10 7.62 -1.77 17.16
N GLY A 11 7.92 -1.16 16.01
CA GLY A 11 9.28 -1.02 15.47
C GLY A 11 9.72 -2.17 14.56
N ALA A 12 8.95 -3.26 14.45
CA ALA A 12 9.24 -4.34 13.51
C ALA A 12 9.23 -3.82 12.06
N THR A 13 10.35 -4.01 11.35
CA THR A 13 10.46 -3.69 9.93
C THR A 13 9.87 -4.80 9.08
N TYR A 14 9.35 -4.43 7.91
CA TYR A 14 8.83 -5.36 6.93
C TYR A 14 9.16 -4.90 5.52
N THR A 15 9.28 -5.87 4.61
CA THR A 15 9.28 -5.63 3.17
C THR A 15 8.22 -6.54 2.56
N VAL A 16 7.29 -5.94 1.83
CA VAL A 16 6.20 -6.65 1.17
C VAL A 16 6.07 -6.26 -0.28
N GLN A 17 5.46 -7.15 -1.06
CA GLN A 17 5.09 -6.89 -2.44
C GLN A 17 3.55 -6.86 -2.56
N ILE A 18 3.03 -5.75 -3.07
CA ILE A 18 1.63 -5.61 -3.48
C ILE A 18 1.48 -6.21 -4.88
N THR A 19 0.64 -7.23 -4.96
CA THR A 19 0.52 -8.08 -6.15
C THR A 19 -0.54 -7.56 -7.14
N GLY A 20 -1.51 -6.77 -6.66
CA GLY A 20 -2.70 -6.39 -7.44
C GLY A 20 -3.66 -7.55 -7.68
N ARG A 21 -3.70 -8.54 -6.78
CA ARG A 21 -4.60 -9.71 -6.87
C ARG A 21 -5.51 -9.77 -5.66
N ALA A 22 -6.82 -9.73 -5.87
CA ALA A 22 -7.81 -9.78 -4.79
C ALA A 22 -7.64 -10.98 -3.85
N ALA A 23 -7.30 -12.17 -4.38
CA ALA A 23 -7.09 -13.37 -3.57
C ALA A 23 -5.79 -13.37 -2.74
N ARG A 24 -4.82 -12.51 -3.10
CA ARG A 24 -3.52 -12.44 -2.41
C ARG A 24 -2.91 -11.05 -2.57
N PRO A 25 -3.48 -10.01 -1.96
CA PRO A 25 -3.14 -8.61 -2.24
C PRO A 25 -1.68 -8.28 -1.89
N VAL A 26 -1.15 -8.88 -0.82
CA VAL A 26 0.19 -8.64 -0.30
C VAL A 26 0.92 -9.96 -0.03
N ILE A 27 2.22 -9.99 -0.31
CA ILE A 27 3.12 -11.11 -0.01
C ILE A 27 4.41 -10.60 0.66
N GLY A 28 5.10 -11.46 1.41
CA GLY A 28 6.38 -11.14 2.06
C GLY A 28 6.28 -10.88 3.56
N SER A 29 5.10 -10.50 4.08
CA SER A 29 4.85 -10.42 5.51
C SER A 29 3.42 -10.84 5.84
N TYR A 30 3.28 -11.82 6.74
CA TYR A 30 1.98 -12.28 7.22
C TYR A 30 1.21 -11.18 7.94
N ARG A 31 1.89 -10.36 8.75
CA ARG A 31 1.27 -9.25 9.48
C ARG A 31 0.72 -8.18 8.54
N ALA A 32 1.48 -7.80 7.52
CA ALA A 32 1.03 -6.82 6.54
C ALA A 32 -0.12 -7.35 5.68
N ALA A 33 -0.11 -8.64 5.33
CA ALA A 33 -1.24 -9.27 4.64
C ALA A 33 -2.50 -9.25 5.51
N ALA A 34 -2.41 -9.70 6.77
CA ALA A 34 -3.52 -9.70 7.71
C ALA A 34 -4.08 -8.30 7.98
N LEU A 35 -3.21 -7.29 8.06
CA LEU A 35 -3.62 -5.88 8.19
C LEU A 35 -4.46 -5.43 6.99
N VAL A 36 -4.03 -5.75 5.77
CA VAL A 36 -4.77 -5.38 4.55
C VAL A 36 -6.09 -6.14 4.49
N GLU A 37 -6.07 -7.44 4.79
CA GLU A 37 -7.28 -8.29 4.82
C GLU A 37 -8.31 -7.79 5.83
N LEU A 38 -7.88 -7.30 6.99
CA LEU A 38 -8.75 -6.74 8.02
C LEU A 38 -9.52 -5.51 7.53
N HIS A 39 -8.91 -4.69 6.66
CA HIS A 39 -9.50 -3.43 6.18
C HIS A 39 -10.12 -3.56 4.78
N LEU A 40 -10.22 -4.76 4.22
CA LEU A 40 -10.90 -4.97 2.93
C LEU A 40 -12.37 -4.52 3.02
N GLY A 41 -12.82 -3.76 2.02
CA GLY A 41 -14.18 -3.22 1.99
C GLY A 41 -14.39 -1.95 2.83
N GLU A 42 -13.41 -1.54 3.63
CA GLU A 42 -13.47 -0.27 4.36
C GLU A 42 -13.12 0.93 3.46
N SER A 43 -13.42 2.13 3.94
CA SER A 43 -13.06 3.38 3.26
C SER A 43 -11.68 3.85 3.70
N VAL A 44 -10.76 4.06 2.75
CA VAL A 44 -9.42 4.59 3.01
C VAL A 44 -9.16 5.85 2.18
N SER A 45 -8.50 6.83 2.78
CA SER A 45 -8.03 8.02 2.06
C SER A 45 -6.73 7.69 1.33
N LEU A 46 -6.69 7.89 -0.01
CA LEU A 46 -5.50 7.59 -0.80
C LEU A 46 -4.32 8.55 -0.53
N SER A 47 -4.59 9.68 0.11
CA SER A 47 -3.62 10.67 0.57
C SER A 47 -4.25 11.47 1.71
N PRO A 48 -3.48 12.20 2.53
CA PRO A 48 -4.02 12.98 3.65
C PRO A 48 -5.15 13.95 3.26
N THR A 49 -5.10 14.48 2.04
CA THR A 49 -6.12 15.36 1.45
C THR A 49 -6.74 14.76 0.19
N GLY A 50 -6.52 13.46 -0.04
CA GLY A 50 -6.89 12.78 -1.27
C GLY A 50 -8.33 12.27 -1.28
N PRO A 51 -8.77 11.72 -2.42
CA PRO A 51 -10.06 11.04 -2.51
C PRO A 51 -10.10 9.82 -1.59
N VAL A 52 -11.27 9.59 -1.01
CA VAL A 52 -11.59 8.37 -0.26
C VAL A 52 -12.01 7.29 -1.23
N LYS A 53 -11.49 6.08 -1.05
CA LYS A 53 -11.79 4.92 -1.88
C LYS A 53 -12.00 3.69 -1.02
N THR A 54 -12.84 2.78 -1.47
CA THR A 54 -12.99 1.46 -0.84
C THR A 54 -11.72 0.63 -1.02
N VAL A 55 -11.30 -0.06 0.03
CA VAL A 55 -10.15 -0.97 -0.03
C VAL A 55 -10.53 -2.22 -0.81
N ALA A 56 -9.84 -2.42 -1.94
CA ALA A 56 -9.96 -3.60 -2.77
C ALA A 56 -8.58 -4.26 -2.92
N GLY A 57 -8.50 -5.59 -2.76
CA GLY A 57 -7.23 -6.31 -2.79
C GLY A 57 -6.55 -6.36 -4.16
N ASP A 58 -7.32 -6.18 -5.24
CA ASP A 58 -6.80 -5.98 -6.60
C ASP A 58 -6.36 -4.53 -6.88
N ASP A 59 -6.78 -3.56 -6.05
CA ASP A 59 -6.42 -2.16 -6.21
C ASP A 59 -5.15 -1.81 -5.42
N THR A 60 -4.03 -1.72 -6.15
CA THR A 60 -2.71 -1.46 -5.54
C THR A 60 -2.67 -0.14 -4.77
N ALA A 61 -3.39 0.89 -5.24
CA ALA A 61 -3.41 2.20 -4.60
C ALA A 61 -4.13 2.17 -3.25
N SER A 62 -5.31 1.54 -3.17
CA SER A 62 -6.01 1.36 -1.89
C SER A 62 -5.20 0.50 -0.90
N VAL A 63 -4.58 -0.59 -1.36
CA VAL A 63 -3.73 -1.43 -0.50
C VAL A 63 -2.54 -0.64 0.06
N LEU A 64 -1.89 0.16 -0.79
CA LEU A 64 -0.81 1.04 -0.35
C LEU A 64 -1.30 2.09 0.65
N ALA A 65 -2.49 2.65 0.45
CA ALA A 65 -3.07 3.64 1.36
C ALA A 65 -3.33 3.04 2.75
N VAL A 66 -3.79 1.79 2.84
CA VAL A 66 -3.92 1.07 4.12
C VAL A 66 -2.56 0.96 4.80
N LEU A 67 -1.52 0.51 4.09
CA LEU A 67 -0.17 0.41 4.65
C LEU A 67 0.35 1.78 5.13
N GLN A 68 0.13 2.87 4.39
CA GLN A 68 0.53 4.21 4.79
C GLN A 68 -0.27 4.75 5.99
N THR A 69 -1.52 4.32 6.15
CA THR A 69 -2.40 4.79 7.23
C THR A 69 -2.06 4.10 8.56
N PHE A 70 -1.79 2.80 8.54
CA PHE A 70 -1.64 1.99 9.75
C PHE A 70 -0.19 1.57 10.04
N THR A 71 0.75 1.88 9.16
CA THR A 71 2.17 1.60 9.36
C THR A 71 3.01 2.77 8.88
N ASN A 72 4.26 2.81 9.33
CA ASN A 72 5.21 3.80 8.84
C ASN A 72 5.89 3.28 7.57
N VAL A 73 5.41 3.72 6.40
CA VAL A 73 6.02 3.37 5.11
C VAL A 73 7.29 4.19 4.90
N ILE A 74 8.42 3.51 4.70
CA ILE A 74 9.76 4.11 4.57
C ILE A 74 10.14 4.24 3.10
N GLU A 75 9.93 3.19 2.32
CA GLU A 75 10.28 3.15 0.90
C GLU A 75 9.17 2.46 0.09
N THR A 76 8.92 2.99 -1.10
CA THR A 76 8.10 2.32 -2.12
C THR A 76 8.91 2.21 -3.41
N SER A 77 9.13 0.98 -3.86
CA SER A 77 9.96 0.65 -5.01
C SER A 77 9.19 -0.26 -5.96
N GLY A 78 8.95 0.20 -7.19
CA GLY A 78 8.18 -0.54 -8.18
C GLY A 78 7.53 0.39 -9.19
N GLU A 79 7.09 -0.20 -10.31
CA GLU A 79 6.52 0.57 -11.42
C GLU A 79 5.11 1.07 -11.06
N VAL A 80 5.05 2.22 -10.39
CA VAL A 80 3.85 3.07 -10.40
C VAL A 80 3.90 3.82 -11.73
N LEU A 81 3.41 3.20 -12.81
CA LEU A 81 3.14 3.95 -14.04
C LEU A 81 2.20 5.11 -13.67
N LYS A 82 2.72 6.33 -13.86
CA LYS A 82 2.14 7.67 -13.62
C LYS A 82 2.62 8.39 -12.34
N ARG A 83 3.83 8.90 -12.40
CA ARG A 83 3.99 10.37 -12.39
C ARG A 83 4.76 10.78 -13.64
N THR A 84 4.07 11.37 -14.61
CA THR A 84 4.70 12.25 -15.60
C THR A 84 5.42 13.33 -14.81
N ARG A 85 6.72 13.16 -14.54
CA ARG A 85 7.59 14.29 -14.27
C ARG A 85 7.67 15.02 -15.60
N VAL A 86 6.99 16.17 -15.69
CA VAL A 86 7.30 17.15 -16.73
C VAL A 86 8.76 17.56 -16.53
N PRO A 87 9.65 17.39 -17.52
CA PRO A 87 10.95 18.02 -17.44
C PRO A 87 10.73 19.53 -17.63
N GLU A 88 11.04 20.28 -16.58
CA GLU A 88 11.25 21.72 -16.66
C GLU A 88 12.51 21.98 -17.51
N ASN A 89 12.32 22.66 -18.65
CA ASN A 89 13.38 23.35 -19.38
C ASN A 89 12.78 24.50 -20.20
#